data_AF-A0A2M8RH30-F1
#
_entry.id   AF-A0A2M8RH30-F1
#
_cell.length_a   1.000
_cell.length_b   1.000
_cell.length_c   1.000
_cell.angle_alpha   90.00
_cell.angle_beta   90.00
_cell.angle_gamma   90.00
#
_symmetry.space_group_name_H-M   'P 1'
#
loop_
_entity.id
_entity.type
_entity.pdbx_description
1 polymer ?
#
loop_
_entity_poly.entity_id
_entity_poly.type
_entity_poly.pdbx_seq_one_letter_code
_entity_poly.pdbx_strand_id
1 'polypeptide(L)'
;MVRSNRPLSTSAGDSHECSTSVVEKGPWQWNTFMIEAVGNRIRVTLNDVLVNDFMDPKPRSLRGHIALQNHHDGSKVQFRNIRIKSVVPGVVDLPVPRVA
;
A
#
# COMPACT_ATOMS: atom_id res chain seq x y z
N MET A 1 0.93 5.84 4.81
CA MET A 1 1.36 5.54 6.20
C MET A 1 0.14 5.23 7.02
N VAL A 2 -0.07 4.00 7.44
CA VAL A 2 -1.32 3.55 8.10
C VAL A 2 -0.97 2.76 9.36
N ARG A 3 -1.80 2.81 10.41
CA ARG A 3 -1.72 2.02 11.65
C ARG A 3 -3.07 1.31 11.88
N SER A 4 -3.14 0.03 12.25
CA SER A 4 -4.40 -0.62 12.66
C SER A 4 -4.16 -1.65 13.78
N ASN A 5 -5.22 -2.06 14.49
CA ASN A 5 -5.16 -2.88 15.71
C ASN A 5 -6.13 -4.08 15.63
N ARG A 6 -5.61 -5.31 15.59
CA ARG A 6 -6.37 -6.55 15.83
C ARG A 6 -5.49 -7.53 16.64
N PRO A 7 -6.00 -8.16 17.72
CA PRO A 7 -5.22 -9.11 18.51
C PRO A 7 -5.12 -10.48 17.81
N LEU A 8 -3.96 -11.12 17.96
CA LEU A 8 -3.67 -12.48 17.46
C LEU A 8 -4.33 -13.53 18.36
N SER A 9 -5.12 -14.43 17.78
CA SER A 9 -5.61 -15.66 18.41
C SER A 9 -4.75 -16.83 17.93
N THR A 10 -4.07 -17.51 18.86
CA THR A 10 -3.26 -18.71 18.57
C THR A 10 -4.08 -19.98 18.72
N SER A 11 -4.13 -20.79 17.66
CA SER A 11 -4.32 -22.25 17.76
C SER A 11 -3.37 -22.93 16.77
N ALA A 12 -2.50 -23.78 17.29
CA ALA A 12 -1.48 -24.53 16.56
C ALA A 12 -2.11 -25.71 15.79
N GLY A 13 -1.58 -25.98 14.60
CA GLY A 13 -1.81 -27.23 13.85
C GLY A 13 -2.36 -27.00 12.44
N ASP A 14 -1.47 -26.69 11.50
CA ASP A 14 -1.48 -27.23 10.13
C ASP A 14 -0.27 -26.69 9.36
N SER A 15 0.57 -27.59 8.86
CA SER A 15 1.72 -27.29 8.02
C SER A 15 1.24 -26.84 6.64
N HIS A 16 0.88 -25.57 6.54
CA HIS A 16 0.98 -24.80 5.31
C HIS A 16 2.32 -24.09 5.39
N GLU A 17 3.29 -24.46 4.56
CA GLU A 17 4.43 -23.57 4.29
C GLU A 17 3.87 -22.30 3.65
N CYS A 18 3.48 -21.36 4.52
CA CYS A 18 3.10 -20.01 4.16
C CYS A 18 4.41 -19.30 3.84
N SER A 19 4.84 -19.40 2.58
CA SER A 19 5.92 -18.56 2.07
C SER A 19 5.41 -17.12 2.03
N THR A 20 5.46 -16.45 3.16
CA THR A 20 5.19 -15.02 3.17
C THR A 20 6.06 -14.41 4.24
N SER A 21 7.21 -13.89 3.82
CA SER A 21 7.82 -12.79 4.54
C SER A 21 6.73 -11.74 4.76
N VAL A 22 6.25 -11.62 6.00
CA VAL A 22 5.28 -10.61 6.42
C VAL A 22 5.91 -9.26 6.10
N VAL A 23 5.42 -8.60 5.04
CA VAL A 23 5.99 -7.33 4.54
C VAL A 23 5.49 -6.19 5.43
N GLU A 24 4.27 -6.29 5.94
CA GLU A 24 3.69 -5.39 6.90
C GLU A 24 4.38 -5.49 8.26
N LYS A 25 4.67 -4.34 8.84
CA LYS A 25 5.12 -4.27 10.22
C LYS A 25 3.91 -4.40 11.15
N GLY A 26 4.18 -4.89 12.36
CA GLY A 26 3.16 -5.12 13.38
C GLY A 26 2.41 -3.84 13.81
N PRO A 27 1.38 -3.98 14.66
CA PRO A 27 0.60 -2.85 15.14
C PRO A 27 1.51 -1.79 15.78
N TRP A 28 1.14 -0.52 15.62
CA TRP A 28 1.88 0.66 16.12
C TRP A 28 3.23 0.94 15.47
N GLN A 29 3.72 0.05 14.61
CA GLN A 29 4.89 0.32 13.78
C GLN A 29 4.50 1.11 12.53
N TRP A 30 5.47 1.84 11.98
CA TRP A 30 5.26 2.65 10.80
C TRP A 30 5.52 1.85 9.53
N ASN A 31 4.51 1.81 8.67
CA ASN A 31 4.61 1.27 7.32
C ASN A 31 4.77 2.40 6.29
N THR A 32 5.70 2.21 5.35
CA THR A 32 5.93 3.10 4.21
C THR A 32 5.20 2.55 3.00
N PHE A 33 4.43 3.40 2.34
CA PHE A 33 3.73 3.06 1.10
C PHE A 33 4.23 3.99 -0.02
N MET A 34 4.53 3.40 -1.17
CA MET A 34 4.62 4.12 -2.44
C MET A 34 3.50 3.62 -3.35
N ILE A 35 2.69 4.54 -3.87
CA ILE A 35 1.58 4.21 -4.77
C ILE A 35 1.82 4.97 -6.07
N GLU A 36 1.93 4.23 -7.15
CA GLU A 36 2.12 4.77 -8.50
C GLU A 36 0.84 4.53 -9.29
N ALA A 37 0.12 5.59 -9.63
CA ALA A 37 -1.05 5.53 -10.49
C ALA A 37 -0.70 6.19 -11.84
N VAL A 38 -0.38 5.35 -12.83
CA VAL A 38 0.12 5.78 -14.14
C VAL A 38 -0.78 5.21 -15.23
N GLY A 39 -1.55 6.08 -15.89
CA GLY A 39 -2.58 5.62 -16.81
C GLY A 39 -3.55 4.68 -16.09
N ASN A 40 -3.78 3.50 -16.64
CA ASN A 40 -4.62 2.44 -16.07
C ASN A 40 -3.85 1.43 -15.19
N ARG A 41 -2.54 1.64 -14.95
CA ARG A 41 -1.73 0.76 -14.10
C ARG A 41 -1.56 1.37 -12.70
N ILE A 42 -1.76 0.55 -11.68
CA ILE A 42 -1.58 0.91 -10.28
C ILE A 42 -0.59 -0.05 -9.65
N ARG A 43 0.55 0.48 -9.18
CA ARG A 43 1.54 -0.27 -8.41
C ARG A 43 1.54 0.19 -6.95
N VAL A 44 1.70 -0.77 -6.04
CA VAL A 44 1.80 -0.52 -4.59
C VAL A 44 3.05 -1.20 -4.07
N THR A 45 3.95 -0.40 -3.51
CA THR A 45 5.13 -0.87 -2.77
C THR A 45 4.88 -0.63 -1.29
N LEU A 46 5.04 -1.67 -0.48
CA LEU A 46 4.95 -1.63 0.97
C LEU A 46 6.31 -1.99 1.55
N ASN A 47 6.87 -1.11 2.40
CA ASN A 47 8.18 -1.33 3.03
C ASN A 47 9.22 -1.87 2.02
N ASP A 48 9.36 -1.18 0.90
CA ASP A 48 10.35 -1.45 -0.16
C ASP A 48 10.11 -2.73 -0.99
N VAL A 49 9.02 -3.46 -0.72
CA VAL A 49 8.59 -4.63 -1.49
C VAL A 49 7.40 -4.27 -2.37
N LEU A 50 7.48 -4.55 -3.67
CA LEU A 50 6.33 -4.45 -4.58
C LEU A 50 5.31 -5.53 -4.21
N VAL A 51 4.17 -5.12 -3.66
CA VAL A 51 3.13 -6.04 -3.18
C VAL A 51 1.93 -6.13 -4.11
N ASN A 52 1.75 -5.14 -4.99
CA ASN A 52 0.70 -5.17 -6.01
C ASN A 52 1.14 -4.46 -7.28
N ASP A 53 0.79 -5.05 -8.42
CA ASP A 53 0.97 -4.48 -9.74
C ASP A 53 -0.25 -4.85 -10.60
N PHE A 54 -1.16 -3.88 -10.73
CA PHE A 54 -2.47 -4.11 -11.33
C PHE A 54 -2.68 -3.22 -12.56
N MET A 55 -3.16 -3.83 -13.64
CA MET A 55 -3.58 -3.14 -14.86
C MET A 55 -5.10 -3.17 -14.93
N ASP A 56 -5.77 -2.03 -14.84
CA ASP A 56 -7.22 -1.95 -15.00
C ASP A 56 -7.59 -2.10 -16.48
N PRO A 57 -8.29 -3.18 -16.89
CA PRO A 57 -8.65 -3.41 -18.28
C PRO A 57 -9.80 -2.49 -18.75
N LYS A 58 -10.55 -1.86 -17.83
CA LYS A 58 -11.71 -1.01 -18.13
C LYS A 58 -11.76 0.18 -17.16
N PRO A 59 -10.79 1.11 -17.25
CA PRO A 59 -10.69 2.23 -16.32
C PRO A 59 -11.89 3.17 -16.47
N ARG A 60 -12.53 3.52 -15.34
CA ARG A 60 -13.63 4.49 -15.34
C ARG A 60 -13.15 5.91 -15.62
N SER A 61 -12.25 6.41 -14.76
CA SER A 61 -11.64 7.73 -14.87
C SER A 61 -10.19 7.67 -14.41
N LEU A 62 -9.30 8.32 -15.16
CA LEU A 62 -7.87 8.43 -14.81
C LEU A 62 -7.59 9.63 -13.88
N ARG A 63 -8.64 10.35 -13.46
CA ARG A 63 -8.56 11.54 -12.61
C ARG A 63 -9.61 11.47 -11.51
N GLY A 64 -9.23 11.94 -10.32
CA GLY A 64 -10.10 11.95 -9.14
C GLY A 64 -9.40 12.53 -7.93
N HIS A 65 -10.01 12.35 -6.77
CA HIS A 65 -9.47 12.78 -5.49
C HIS A 65 -8.71 11.66 -4.79
N ILE A 66 -7.73 12.03 -3.96
CA ILE A 66 -7.05 11.11 -3.05
C ILE A 66 -7.69 11.29 -1.67
N ALA A 67 -8.13 10.19 -1.07
CA ALA A 67 -8.75 10.18 0.25
C ALA A 67 -8.02 9.21 1.19
N LEU A 68 -8.02 9.54 2.47
CA LEU A 68 -7.51 8.68 3.54
C LEU A 68 -8.72 8.14 4.31
N GLN A 69 -8.92 6.83 4.26
CA GLN A 69 -10.05 6.20 4.93
C GLN A 69 -9.64 5.68 6.31
N ASN A 70 -10.53 5.86 7.29
CA ASN A 70 -10.55 5.09 8.52
C ASN A 70 -11.91 4.38 8.63
N HIS A 71 -11.94 3.18 9.21
CA HIS A 71 -13.14 2.32 9.18
C HIS A 71 -14.16 2.69 10.26
N HIS A 72 -13.73 2.91 11.52
CA HIS A 72 -14.59 3.34 12.63
C HIS A 72 -13.76 4.01 13.74
N ASP A 73 -14.40 4.64 14.72
CA ASP A 73 -13.74 5.41 15.79
C ASP A 73 -12.79 4.57 16.67
N GLY A 74 -13.12 3.29 16.89
CA GLY A 74 -12.22 2.35 17.57
C GLY A 74 -10.95 1.96 16.78
N SER A 75 -10.88 2.22 15.48
CA SER A 75 -9.71 1.94 14.65
C SER A 75 -8.82 3.18 14.64
N LYS A 76 -7.70 3.12 15.37
CA LYS A 76 -6.75 4.24 15.40
C LYS A 76 -5.74 4.10 14.27
N VAL A 77 -5.90 4.94 13.24
CA VAL A 77 -4.94 5.12 12.15
C VAL A 77 -4.20 6.45 12.32
N GLN A 78 -2.91 6.47 12.00
CA GLN A 78 -2.14 7.71 11.86
C GLN A 78 -1.41 7.72 10.52
N PHE A 79 -1.34 8.91 9.91
CA PHE A 79 -0.60 9.16 8.68
C PHE A 79 0.43 10.26 8.91
N ARG A 80 1.61 10.15 8.29
CA ARG A 80 2.62 11.23 8.22
C ARG A 80 3.38 11.13 6.90
N ASN A 81 4.06 12.22 6.52
CA ASN A 81 4.86 12.32 5.29
C ASN A 81 4.09 11.99 4.01
N ILE A 82 2.83 12.44 3.92
CA ILE A 82 2.04 12.30 2.70
C ILE A 82 2.56 13.32 1.69
N ARG A 83 3.04 12.83 0.55
CA ARG A 83 3.62 13.63 -0.52
C ARG A 83 3.04 13.14 -1.84
N ILE A 84 2.88 14.06 -2.78
CA ILE A 84 2.39 13.76 -4.12
C ILE A 84 3.34 14.35 -5.13
N LYS A 85 3.60 13.59 -6.19
CA LYS A 85 4.28 14.07 -7.40
C LYS A 85 3.41 13.72 -8.59
N SER A 86 3.08 14.72 -9.39
CA SER A 86 2.37 14.49 -10.65
C SER A 86 3.24 13.70 -11.61
N VAL A 87 2.66 12.70 -12.26
CA VAL A 87 3.28 11.97 -13.35
C VAL A 87 3.12 12.76 -14.65
N VAL A 88 4.21 12.89 -15.40
CA VAL A 88 4.19 13.50 -16.73
C VAL A 88 3.49 12.52 -17.68
N PRO A 89 2.58 12.99 -18.55
CA PRO A 89 1.98 12.14 -19.58
C PRO A 89 3.06 11.44 -20.42
N GLY A 90 2.95 10.13 -20.61
CA GLY A 90 3.90 9.32 -21.40
C GLY A 90 5.01 8.63 -20.63
N VAL A 91 5.18 8.91 -19.33
CA VAL A 91 6.09 8.15 -18.46
C VAL A 91 5.39 6.88 -18.01
N VAL A 92 5.90 5.70 -18.41
CA VAL A 92 5.36 4.38 -18.05
C VAL A 92 6.08 3.72 -16.87
N ASP A 93 7.28 4.21 -16.53
CA ASP A 93 8.03 3.79 -15.36
C ASP A 93 8.65 5.02 -14.69
N LEU A 94 8.36 5.22 -13.42
CA LEU A 94 8.92 6.33 -12.66
C LEU A 94 10.37 6.00 -12.28
N PRO A 95 11.35 6.85 -12.62
CA PRO A 95 12.74 6.68 -12.21
C PRO A 95 12.93 7.19 -10.76
N VAL A 96 11.96 6.91 -9.89
CA VAL A 96 12.06 7.25 -8.47
C VAL A 96 12.65 6.01 -7.79
N PRO A 97 13.75 6.14 -7.04
CA PRO A 97 14.26 5.05 -6.23
C PRO A 97 13.11 4.50 -5.39
N ARG A 98 12.82 3.20 -5.55
CA ARG A 98 11.78 2.51 -4.80
C ARG A 98 12.11 2.36 -3.30
N VAL A 99 13.14 3.05 -2.81
CA VAL A 99 13.70 2.97 -1.46
C VAL A 99 14.45 4.27 -1.10
N ALA A 100 14.35 4.66 0.17
CA ALA A 100 15.48 5.13 0.96
C ALA A 100 15.46 4.38 2.29
#